data_AF-A0A1G0XKT9-F1
#
_entry.id   AF-A0A1G0XKT9-F1
#
_cell.length_a   1.000
_cell.length_b   1.000
_cell.length_c   1.000
_cell.angle_alpha   90.00
_cell.angle_beta   90.00
_cell.angle_gamma   90.00
#
_symmetry.space_group_name_H-M   'P 1'
#
loop_
_entity.id
_entity.type
_entity.pdbx_description
1 polymer ?
#
loop_
_entity_poly.entity_id
_entity_poly.type
_entity_poly.pdbx_seq_one_letter_code
_entity_poly.pdbx_strand_id
1 'polypeptide(L)'
;MIDRISSDMLIKQMEQMKESVNVSPPNSMVPEDSSEGDFRQVLGKLISDVDTAQKDADASLKGLATGETTSIQEVVMKMEQADLSFKLMKEIRDKLLTAYKDIMSMQT
;
A
#
# COMPACT_ATOMS: atom_id res chain seq x y z
N MET A 1 -36.89 16.68 54.22
CA MET A 1 -37.23 15.34 53.69
C MET A 1 -37.04 15.37 52.17
N ILE A 2 -35.80 15.56 51.71
CA ILE A 2 -35.39 15.61 50.29
C ILE A 2 -33.93 15.13 50.29
N ASP A 3 -33.51 14.44 49.23
CA ASP A 3 -32.15 13.95 48.93
C ASP A 3 -31.75 12.50 49.29
N ARG A 4 -32.53 11.53 48.79
CA ARG A 4 -31.99 10.18 48.48
C ARG A 4 -31.91 9.87 46.98
N ILE A 5 -32.39 10.78 46.12
CA ILE A 5 -32.46 10.55 44.66
C ILE A 5 -31.15 10.97 43.95
N SER A 6 -30.35 11.88 44.53
CA SER A 6 -29.07 12.31 43.92
C SER A 6 -27.96 11.26 44.03
N SER A 7 -27.96 10.44 45.08
CA SER A 7 -26.92 9.42 45.31
C SER A 7 -27.04 8.22 44.36
N ASP A 8 -28.26 7.78 44.03
CA ASP A 8 -28.48 6.66 43.10
C ASP A 8 -28.15 7.03 41.65
N MET A 9 -28.33 8.30 41.26
CA MET A 9 -27.87 8.79 39.94
C MET A 9 -26.35 8.82 39.83
N LEU A 10 -25.64 9.16 40.91
CA LEU A 10 -24.17 9.15 40.96
C LEU A 10 -23.60 7.73 40.92
N ILE A 11 -24.25 6.77 41.60
CA ILE A 11 -23.86 5.36 41.54
C ILE A 11 -24.06 4.82 40.12
N LYS A 12 -25.17 5.17 39.45
CA LYS A 12 -25.42 4.78 38.06
C LYS A 12 -24.41 5.40 37.08
N GLN A 13 -23.92 6.61 37.34
CA GLN A 13 -22.84 7.22 36.54
C GLN A 13 -21.46 6.58 36.78
N MET A 14 -21.16 6.13 38.00
CA MET A 14 -19.93 5.37 38.28
C MET A 14 -19.96 3.95 37.72
N GLU A 15 -21.13 3.31 37.65
CA GLU A 15 -21.32 2.01 36.99
C GLU A 15 -21.09 2.14 35.46
N GLN A 16 -21.64 3.19 34.84
CA GLN A 16 -21.50 3.47 33.39
C GLN A 16 -20.06 3.86 32.96
N MET A 17 -19.23 4.35 33.89
CA MET A 17 -17.80 4.58 33.63
C MET A 17 -16.96 3.30 33.75
N LYS A 18 -17.40 2.30 34.53
CA LYS A 18 -16.68 1.02 34.65
C LYS A 18 -16.91 0.11 33.42
N GLU A 19 -18.04 0.26 32.75
CA GLU A 19 -18.41 -0.55 31.57
C GLU A 19 -17.83 -0.01 30.24
N SER A 20 -17.32 1.23 30.23
CA SER A 20 -16.66 1.85 29.06
C SER A 20 -15.13 1.73 29.08
N VAL A 21 -14.54 1.13 30.12
CA VAL A 21 -13.08 0.88 30.20
C VAL A 21 -12.82 -0.60 29.91
N ASN A 22 -13.08 -0.99 28.67
CA ASN A 22 -12.48 -2.19 28.09
C ASN A 22 -11.00 -1.88 27.80
N VAL A 23 -10.16 -1.99 28.83
CA VAL A 23 -8.72 -2.21 28.63
C VAL A 23 -8.55 -3.61 28.09
N SER A 24 -8.74 -3.74 26.77
CA SER A 24 -8.10 -4.81 26.02
C SER A 24 -6.61 -4.78 26.37
N PRO A 25 -5.99 -5.92 26.68
CA PRO A 25 -4.54 -5.95 26.91
C PRO A 25 -3.84 -5.31 25.71
N PRO A 26 -2.73 -4.58 25.93
CA PRO A 26 -1.91 -4.12 24.81
C PRO A 26 -1.50 -5.39 24.06
N ASN A 27 -2.16 -5.62 22.93
CA ASN A 27 -1.86 -6.74 22.06
C ASN A 27 -0.37 -6.66 21.83
N SER A 28 0.32 -7.72 22.27
CA SER A 28 1.74 -7.84 22.13
C SER A 28 2.09 -7.46 20.71
N MET A 29 2.98 -6.48 20.54
CA MET A 29 3.79 -6.38 19.34
C MET A 29 4.63 -7.65 19.30
N VAL A 30 3.98 -8.73 18.84
CA VAL A 30 4.64 -9.83 18.19
C VAL A 30 5.37 -9.15 17.03
N PRO A 31 6.71 -9.27 16.93
CA PRO A 31 7.37 -8.98 15.67
C PRO A 31 6.81 -10.01 14.69
N GLU A 32 5.73 -9.65 14.02
CA GLU A 32 5.29 -10.35 12.82
C GLU A 32 6.48 -10.31 11.87
N ASP A 33 6.79 -11.48 11.34
CA ASP A 33 7.77 -11.75 10.30
C ASP A 33 7.28 -11.13 8.97
N SER A 34 6.95 -9.83 8.98
CA SER A 34 6.29 -9.11 7.88
C SER A 34 7.23 -8.82 6.70
N SER A 35 8.50 -9.19 6.83
CA SER A 35 9.57 -8.88 5.88
C SER A 35 9.41 -9.58 4.53
N GLU A 36 8.93 -10.84 4.51
CA GLU A 36 8.78 -11.60 3.26
C GLU A 36 7.51 -11.22 2.48
N GLY A 37 6.43 -10.83 3.17
CA GLY A 37 5.18 -10.40 2.55
C GLY A 37 5.31 -9.07 1.83
N ASP A 38 5.99 -8.11 2.45
CA ASP A 38 6.17 -6.76 1.92
C ASP A 38 6.99 -6.74 0.62
N PHE A 39 8.04 -7.58 0.53
CA PHE A 39 8.87 -7.68 -0.68
C PHE A 39 8.06 -8.12 -1.91
N ARG A 40 7.33 -9.23 -1.78
CA ARG A 40 6.55 -9.79 -2.89
C ARG A 40 5.45 -8.82 -3.31
N GLN A 41 4.85 -8.11 -2.35
CA GLN A 41 3.83 -7.12 -2.62
C GLN A 41 4.39 -5.91 -3.38
N VAL A 42 5.53 -5.36 -2.95
CA VAL A 42 6.18 -4.23 -3.63
C VAL A 42 6.61 -4.61 -5.05
N LEU A 43 7.25 -5.77 -5.22
CA LEU A 43 7.66 -6.25 -6.54
C LEU A 43 6.45 -6.49 -7.46
N GLY A 44 5.40 -7.13 -6.94
CA GLY A 44 4.16 -7.37 -7.68
C GLY A 44 3.49 -6.06 -8.11
N LYS A 45 3.44 -5.06 -7.23
CA LYS A 45 2.92 -3.74 -7.54
C LYS A 45 3.72 -3.07 -8.66
N LEU A 46 5.04 -3.09 -8.57
CA LEU A 46 5.92 -2.46 -9.55
C LEU A 46 5.75 -3.07 -10.96
N ILE A 47 5.61 -4.39 -11.03
CA ILE A 47 5.34 -5.10 -12.30
C ILE A 47 3.97 -4.68 -12.84
N SER A 48 2.95 -4.61 -11.99
CA SER A 48 1.60 -4.17 -12.39
C SER A 48 1.57 -2.73 -12.88
N ASP A 49 2.34 -1.84 -12.25
CA ASP A 49 2.43 -0.43 -12.63
C ASP A 49 3.06 -0.28 -14.03
N VAL A 50 4.11 -1.05 -14.33
CA VAL A 50 4.74 -1.06 -15.67
C VAL A 50 3.82 -1.67 -16.72
N ASP A 51 3.16 -2.80 -16.43
CA ASP A 51 2.19 -3.43 -17.34
C ASP A 51 1.05 -2.47 -17.70
N THR A 52 0.57 -1.70 -16.71
CA THR A 52 -0.44 -0.66 -16.94
C THR A 52 0.10 0.44 -17.86
N ALA A 53 1.30 0.94 -17.60
CA ALA A 53 1.91 1.98 -18.43
C ALA A 53 2.15 1.50 -19.89
N GLN A 54 2.53 0.24 -20.08
CA GLN A 54 2.69 -0.37 -21.40
C GLN A 54 1.35 -0.50 -22.13
N LYS A 55 0.30 -0.99 -21.45
CA LYS A 55 -1.05 -1.09 -22.03
C LYS A 55 -1.63 0.26 -22.43
N ASP A 56 -1.39 1.29 -21.62
CA ASP A 56 -1.76 2.67 -21.93
C ASP A 56 -1.08 3.16 -23.21
N ALA A 57 0.23 2.93 -23.34
CA ALA A 57 0.99 3.31 -24.53
C ALA A 57 0.49 2.56 -25.79
N ASP A 58 0.24 1.26 -25.67
CA ASP A 58 -0.29 0.43 -26.76
C ASP A 58 -1.70 0.88 -27.19
N ALA A 59 -2.56 1.22 -26.22
CA ALA A 59 -3.89 1.73 -26.49
C ALA A 59 -3.83 3.09 -27.23
N SER A 60 -2.99 4.01 -26.76
CA SER A 60 -2.77 5.31 -27.43
C SER A 60 -2.20 5.14 -28.84
N LEU A 61 -1.24 4.23 -29.03
CA LEU A 61 -0.68 3.91 -30.35
C LEU A 61 -1.74 3.33 -31.29
N LYS A 62 -2.57 2.42 -30.80
CA LYS A 62 -3.67 1.85 -31.56
C LYS A 62 -4.69 2.92 -31.97
N GLY A 63 -5.07 3.80 -31.06
CA GLY A 63 -5.97 4.92 -31.35
C GLY A 63 -5.41 5.89 -32.40
N LEU A 64 -4.09 6.09 -32.42
CA LEU A 64 -3.42 6.86 -33.48
C LEU A 64 -3.43 6.12 -34.82
N ALA A 65 -3.17 4.82 -34.83
CA ALA A 65 -3.17 4.01 -36.04
C ALA A 65 -4.57 3.84 -36.67
N THR A 66 -5.63 3.81 -35.84
CA THR A 66 -7.03 3.75 -36.30
C THR A 66 -7.59 5.12 -36.68
N GLY A 67 -6.89 6.21 -36.35
CA GLY A 67 -7.34 7.58 -36.58
C GLY A 67 -8.36 8.09 -35.56
N GLU A 68 -8.62 7.34 -34.48
CA GLU A 68 -9.44 7.82 -33.34
C GLU A 68 -8.74 8.95 -32.57
N THR A 69 -7.40 8.95 -32.55
CA THR A 69 -6.57 10.00 -31.98
C THR A 69 -5.66 10.57 -33.06
N THR A 70 -5.54 11.90 -33.13
CA THR A 70 -4.59 12.60 -34.02
C THR A 70 -3.38 13.17 -33.28
N SER A 71 -3.40 13.13 -31.95
CA SER A 71 -2.35 13.69 -31.09
C SER A 71 -1.15 12.75 -30.97
N ILE A 72 -0.24 12.85 -31.95
CA ILE A 72 1.05 12.14 -31.92
C ILE A 72 1.83 12.46 -30.64
N GLN A 73 1.76 13.70 -30.15
CA GLN A 73 2.45 14.13 -28.92
C GLN A 73 2.02 13.32 -27.70
N GLU A 74 0.73 13.01 -27.60
CA GLU A 74 0.18 12.23 -26.49
C GLU A 74 0.66 10.77 -26.54
N VAL A 75 0.64 10.16 -27.74
CA VAL A 75 1.17 8.81 -27.94
C VAL A 75 2.63 8.73 -27.56
N VAL A 76 3.45 9.66 -28.06
CA VAL A 76 4.88 9.71 -27.75
C VAL A 76 5.10 9.91 -26.26
N MET A 77 4.36 10.80 -25.59
CA MET A 77 4.47 10.96 -24.13
C MET A 77 4.13 9.68 -23.38
N LYS A 78 3.06 8.97 -23.77
CA LYS A 78 2.67 7.69 -23.14
C LYS A 78 3.74 6.61 -23.35
N MET A 79 4.34 6.55 -24.54
CA MET A 79 5.45 5.64 -24.84
C MET A 79 6.69 5.96 -23.99
N GLU A 80 7.08 7.23 -23.89
CA GLU A 80 8.20 7.67 -23.04
C GLU A 80 7.94 7.37 -21.56
N GLN A 81 6.70 7.56 -21.09
CA GLN A 81 6.31 7.21 -19.73
C GLN A 81 6.44 5.70 -19.47
N ALA A 82 6.01 4.86 -20.42
CA ALA A 82 6.14 3.41 -20.31
C ALA A 82 7.61 2.95 -20.28
N ASP A 83 8.44 3.51 -21.16
CA ASP A 83 9.88 3.21 -21.21
C ASP A 83 10.62 3.66 -19.95
N LEU A 84 10.34 4.87 -19.45
CA LEU A 84 10.90 5.36 -18.19
C LEU A 84 10.48 4.48 -17.00
N SER A 85 9.20 4.10 -16.94
CA SER A 85 8.67 3.23 -15.88
C SER A 85 9.34 1.85 -15.90
N PHE A 86 9.57 1.30 -17.09
CA PHE A 86 10.28 0.03 -17.27
C PHE A 86 11.74 0.13 -16.81
N LYS A 87 12.45 1.19 -17.20
CA LYS A 87 13.83 1.45 -16.76
C LYS A 87 13.92 1.54 -15.22
N LEU A 88 13.00 2.28 -14.61
CA LEU A 88 12.91 2.39 -13.16
C LEU A 88 12.66 1.03 -12.51
N MET A 89 11.72 0.24 -13.04
CA MET A 89 11.44 -1.11 -12.53
C MET A 89 12.68 -2.00 -12.59
N LYS A 90 13.45 -1.94 -13.67
CA LYS A 90 14.69 -2.71 -13.80
C LYS A 90 15.69 -2.35 -12.70
N GLU A 91 15.92 -1.06 -12.47
CA GLU A 91 16.84 -0.62 -11.41
C GLU A 91 16.38 -1.07 -10.02
N ILE A 92 15.07 -0.95 -9.75
CA ILE A 92 14.51 -1.40 -8.49
C ILE A 92 14.63 -2.92 -8.36
N ARG A 93 14.32 -3.69 -9.40
CA ARG A 93 14.50 -5.16 -9.43
C ARG A 93 15.94 -5.54 -9.09
N ASP A 94 16.92 -4.88 -9.70
CA ASP A 94 18.33 -5.20 -9.47
C ASP A 94 18.73 -4.90 -8.02
N LYS A 95 18.27 -3.78 -7.46
CA LYS A 95 18.47 -3.42 -6.04
C LYS A 95 17.79 -4.38 -5.07
N LEU A 96 16.54 -4.76 -5.37
CA LEU A 96 15.74 -5.70 -4.60
C LEU A 96 16.40 -7.09 -4.57
N LEU A 97 16.90 -7.57 -5.70
CA LEU A 97 17.65 -8.83 -5.77
C LEU A 97 18.96 -8.78 -4.98
N THR A 98 19.64 -7.63 -5.00
CA THR A 98 20.88 -7.42 -4.23
C THR A 98 20.59 -7.44 -2.72
N ALA A 99 19.60 -6.67 -2.26
CA ALA A 99 19.19 -6.65 -0.86
C ALA A 99 18.75 -8.03 -0.35
N TYR A 100 18.02 -8.81 -1.16
CA TYR A 100 17.66 -10.19 -0.82
C TYR A 100 18.90 -11.07 -0.63
N LYS A 101 19.89 -10.98 -1.54
CA LYS A 101 21.15 -11.73 -1.42
C LYS A 101 21.96 -11.32 -0.19
N ASP A 102 22.03 -10.03 0.11
CA ASP A 102 22.79 -9.50 1.25
C ASP A 102 22.22 -10.02 2.58
N ILE A 103 20.89 -9.98 2.76
CA ILE A 103 20.23 -10.51 3.97
C ILE A 103 20.54 -12.00 4.15
N MET A 104 20.47 -12.78 3.07
CA MET A 104 20.77 -14.23 3.10
C MET A 104 22.26 -14.49 3.43
N SER A 105 23.16 -13.65 2.92
CA SER A 105 24.60 -13.79 3.18
C SER A 105 25.02 -13.32 4.57
N MET A 106 24.22 -12.47 5.23
CA MET A 106 24.46 -12.05 6.62
C MET A 106 23.94 -13.06 7.66
N GLN A 107 22.97 -13.89 7.28
CA GLN A 107 22.40 -14.94 8.16
C GLN A 107 23.20 -16.25 8.14
N THR A 108 24.14 -16.43 7.20
CA THR A 108 24.99 -17.62 7.10
C THR A 108 26.37 -17.34 7.67
#